data_AF-A0A3B4YG92-F1
#
_entry.id   AF-A0A3B4YG92-F1
#
_cell.length_a   1.000
_cell.length_b   1.000
_cell.length_c   1.000
_cell.angle_alpha   90.00
_cell.angle_beta   90.00
_cell.angle_gamma   90.00
#
_symmetry.space_group_name_H-M   'P 1'
#
loop_
_entity.id
_entity.type
_entity.pdbx_description
1 polymer ?
#
loop_
_entity_poly.entity_id
_entity_poly.type
_entity_poly.pdbx_seq_one_letter_code
_entity_poly.pdbx_strand_id
1 'polypeptide(L)'
;MCVCAWVHTSIHMCVCVCVCVCCVCVAMLPSLVLHRTSIRPYQRGLYCSDSSLNYPYKNSTVPSSVLISVGLTLPAVSIVIGECFRIHQQHVGTKSFVGNPYVAALYKQMGVFLFGCAVSQSFTDIAKVSVGRMRPHFLDVCKPDFSTINCSLGYITNYTCAGSESDVQEARKSFFSGHASFSMFAMLYLAFYLQSRFTWHGARLLRPLLQFTLLMMAFYTGLSRVSDHKHHPTDVLAGFVQGALVAYCIVFYVSDLFKPGVKPATPPPSPIKKELLPSSDIIERNNHHNMV
;
A
#
# COMPACT_ATOMS: atom_id res chain seq x y z
N MET A 1 7.59 41.18 -5.89
CA MET A 1 8.20 39.88 -6.28
C MET A 1 7.78 38.70 -5.39
N CYS A 2 7.67 38.86 -4.06
CA CYS A 2 7.23 37.76 -3.17
C CYS A 2 5.79 37.27 -3.38
N VAL A 3 4.83 38.16 -3.71
CA VAL A 3 3.43 37.77 -3.91
C VAL A 3 3.25 36.89 -5.16
N CYS A 4 3.90 37.22 -6.28
CA CYS A 4 3.86 36.37 -7.49
C CYS A 4 4.54 35.02 -7.27
N ALA A 5 5.66 34.96 -6.55
CA ALA A 5 6.30 33.69 -6.20
C ALA A 5 5.42 32.83 -5.27
N TRP A 6 4.74 33.45 -4.30
CA TRP A 6 3.85 32.76 -3.37
C TRP A 6 2.56 32.27 -4.04
N VAL A 7 1.97 33.07 -4.93
CA VAL A 7 0.82 32.70 -5.76
C VAL A 7 1.18 31.59 -6.75
N HIS A 8 2.35 31.67 -7.40
CA HIS A 8 2.83 30.63 -8.32
C HIS A 8 3.10 29.30 -7.58
N THR A 9 3.72 29.35 -6.40
CA THR A 9 3.96 28.16 -5.57
C THR A 9 2.63 27.57 -5.06
N SER A 10 1.65 28.40 -4.71
CA SER A 10 0.32 27.98 -4.26
C SER A 10 -0.53 27.38 -5.39
N ILE A 11 -0.44 27.91 -6.62
CA ILE A 11 -1.13 27.36 -7.79
C ILE A 11 -0.51 26.01 -8.17
N HIS A 12 0.83 25.91 -8.23
CA HIS A 12 1.50 24.63 -8.42
C HIS A 12 1.11 23.62 -7.32
N MET A 13 0.93 24.08 -6.07
CA MET A 13 0.47 23.26 -4.95
C MET A 13 -0.92 22.68 -5.14
N CYS A 14 -1.89 23.52 -5.46
CA CYS A 14 -3.24 23.05 -5.76
C CYS A 14 -3.23 22.08 -6.94
N VAL A 15 -2.45 22.34 -7.99
CA VAL A 15 -2.35 21.45 -9.16
C VAL A 15 -1.78 20.09 -8.79
N CYS A 16 -0.66 20.01 -8.07
CA CYS A 16 -0.07 18.73 -7.66
C CYS A 16 -0.99 17.94 -6.72
N VAL A 17 -1.64 18.62 -5.77
CA VAL A 17 -2.58 17.97 -4.84
C VAL A 17 -3.80 17.43 -5.59
N CYS A 18 -4.37 18.23 -6.49
CA CYS A 18 -5.47 17.82 -7.36
C CYS A 18 -5.07 16.63 -8.22
N VAL A 19 -3.88 16.65 -8.84
CA VAL A 19 -3.40 15.52 -9.66
C VAL A 19 -3.27 14.25 -8.83
N CYS A 20 -2.68 14.30 -7.64
CA CYS A 20 -2.56 13.13 -6.76
C CYS A 20 -3.92 12.59 -6.32
N VAL A 21 -4.86 13.46 -5.93
CA VAL A 21 -6.23 13.07 -5.58
C VAL A 21 -6.92 12.45 -6.80
N CYS A 22 -6.81 13.06 -7.98
CA CYS A 22 -7.32 12.51 -9.23
C CYS A 22 -6.72 11.13 -9.53
N CYS A 23 -5.42 10.93 -9.36
CA CYS A 23 -4.78 9.62 -9.56
C CYS A 23 -5.32 8.55 -8.59
N VAL A 24 -5.52 8.89 -7.31
CA VAL A 24 -6.14 7.99 -6.34
C VAL A 24 -7.58 7.67 -6.73
N CYS A 25 -8.37 8.69 -7.11
CA CYS A 25 -9.74 8.50 -7.57
C CYS A 25 -9.78 7.58 -8.80
N VAL A 26 -8.96 7.85 -9.82
CA VAL A 26 -8.88 7.05 -11.04
C VAL A 26 -8.46 5.61 -10.72
N ALA A 27 -7.47 5.41 -9.85
CA ALA A 27 -7.07 4.08 -9.41
C ALA A 27 -8.17 3.33 -8.65
N MET A 28 -9.06 4.03 -7.93
CA MET A 28 -10.22 3.46 -7.25
C MET A 28 -11.44 3.24 -8.15
N LEU A 29 -11.51 3.88 -9.32
CA LEU A 29 -12.70 3.84 -10.19
C LEU A 29 -13.13 2.40 -10.54
N PRO A 30 -12.24 1.47 -10.92
CA PRO A 30 -12.65 0.09 -11.22
C PRO A 30 -13.36 -0.58 -10.05
N SER A 31 -12.76 -0.54 -8.84
CA SER A 31 -13.39 -1.08 -7.63
C SER A 31 -14.75 -0.43 -7.34
N LEU A 32 -14.85 0.90 -7.48
CA LEU A 32 -16.09 1.63 -7.23
C LEU A 32 -17.19 1.25 -8.22
N VAL A 33 -16.87 1.19 -9.51
CA VAL A 33 -17.80 0.78 -10.57
C VAL A 33 -18.29 -0.64 -10.28
N LEU A 34 -17.37 -1.59 -10.06
CA LEU A 34 -17.73 -2.99 -9.81
C LEU A 34 -18.64 -3.19 -8.59
N HIS A 35 -18.47 -2.39 -7.53
CA HIS A 35 -19.34 -2.44 -6.35
C HIS A 35 -20.69 -1.74 -6.56
N ARG A 36 -20.76 -0.71 -7.42
CA ARG A 36 -21.98 0.07 -7.64
C ARG A 36 -22.88 -0.49 -8.73
N THR A 37 -22.31 -1.05 -9.79
CA THR A 37 -23.07 -1.46 -10.97
C THR A 37 -23.50 -2.93 -10.96
N SER A 38 -23.35 -3.63 -9.83
CA SER A 38 -23.73 -5.04 -9.64
C SER A 38 -23.36 -5.94 -10.83
N ILE A 39 -22.14 -5.77 -11.35
CA ILE A 39 -21.66 -6.57 -12.49
C ILE A 39 -21.60 -8.04 -12.05
N ARG A 40 -22.35 -8.88 -12.77
CA ARG A 40 -22.39 -10.32 -12.52
C ARG A 40 -21.02 -10.92 -12.84
N PRO A 41 -20.40 -11.68 -11.91
CA PRO A 41 -19.16 -12.40 -12.19
C PRO A 41 -19.35 -13.41 -13.32
N TYR A 42 -18.26 -13.74 -14.01
CA TYR A 42 -18.26 -14.80 -15.02
C TYR A 42 -18.85 -16.11 -14.46
N GLN A 43 -19.82 -16.69 -15.16
CA GLN A 43 -20.47 -17.92 -14.73
C GLN A 43 -19.71 -19.14 -15.25
N ARG A 44 -18.96 -19.76 -14.35
CA ARG A 44 -18.34 -21.07 -14.61
C ARG A 44 -19.36 -22.20 -14.46
N GLY A 45 -19.21 -23.20 -15.31
CA GLY A 45 -19.81 -24.51 -15.10
C GLY A 45 -19.20 -25.24 -13.90
N LEU A 46 -19.91 -26.28 -13.45
CA LEU A 46 -19.57 -27.12 -12.30
C LEU A 46 -19.42 -28.58 -12.74
N TYR A 47 -18.66 -29.35 -11.95
CA TYR A 47 -18.64 -30.80 -12.05
C TYR A 47 -19.38 -31.37 -10.83
N CYS A 48 -20.31 -32.31 -11.01
CA CYS A 48 -21.04 -32.92 -9.90
C CYS A 48 -20.12 -33.66 -8.90
N SER A 49 -18.98 -34.16 -9.37
CA SER A 49 -17.99 -34.88 -8.57
C SER A 49 -17.00 -33.96 -7.84
N ASP A 50 -17.12 -32.64 -7.96
CA ASP A 50 -16.18 -31.69 -7.35
C ASP A 50 -16.46 -31.49 -5.86
N SER A 51 -15.76 -32.26 -5.03
CA SER A 51 -15.85 -32.17 -3.57
C SER A 51 -15.28 -30.86 -3.02
N SER A 52 -14.52 -30.09 -3.81
CA SER A 52 -13.95 -28.81 -3.35
C SER A 52 -15.01 -27.73 -3.14
N LEU A 53 -16.21 -27.90 -3.70
CA LEU A 53 -17.33 -26.95 -3.63
C LEU A 53 -18.41 -27.32 -2.60
N ASN A 54 -18.22 -28.41 -1.85
CA ASN A 54 -19.20 -28.99 -0.94
C ASN A 54 -18.97 -28.64 0.55
N TYR A 55 -18.18 -27.61 0.84
CA TYR A 55 -17.94 -27.20 2.22
C TYR A 55 -19.14 -26.40 2.76
N PRO A 56 -19.46 -26.51 4.07
CA PRO A 56 -20.54 -25.72 4.66
C PRO A 56 -20.15 -24.23 4.74
N TYR A 57 -21.13 -23.36 4.59
CA TYR A 57 -20.97 -21.93 4.81
C TYR A 57 -20.58 -21.66 6.27
N LYS A 58 -19.52 -20.87 6.47
CA LYS A 58 -19.08 -20.39 7.79
C LYS A 58 -19.05 -18.87 7.83
N ASN A 59 -19.21 -18.30 9.02
CA ASN A 59 -18.96 -16.88 9.23
C ASN A 59 -17.45 -16.58 9.13
N SER A 60 -17.11 -15.34 8.79
CA SER A 60 -15.72 -14.94 8.64
C SER A 60 -15.09 -14.67 10.00
N THR A 61 -13.99 -15.36 10.32
CA THR A 61 -13.14 -15.11 11.49
C THR A 61 -12.59 -13.69 11.48
N VAL A 62 -12.16 -13.21 10.31
CA VAL A 62 -11.79 -11.81 10.08
C VAL A 62 -12.85 -11.16 9.18
N PRO A 63 -13.76 -10.33 9.74
CA PRO A 63 -14.72 -9.59 8.94
C PRO A 63 -14.05 -8.52 8.06
N SER A 64 -14.65 -8.22 6.91
CA SER A 64 -14.16 -7.18 6.00
C SER A 64 -14.04 -5.81 6.67
N SER A 65 -14.93 -5.49 7.62
CA SER A 65 -14.89 -4.22 8.38
C SER A 65 -13.64 -4.12 9.26
N VAL A 66 -13.29 -5.20 9.97
CA VAL A 66 -12.09 -5.29 10.81
C VAL A 66 -10.84 -5.22 9.95
N LEU A 67 -10.85 -5.92 8.82
CA LEU A 67 -9.74 -5.88 7.87
C LEU A 67 -9.47 -4.45 7.38
N ILE A 68 -10.50 -3.76 6.89
CA ILE A 68 -10.37 -2.40 6.36
C ILE A 68 -9.99 -1.43 7.46
N SER A 69 -10.62 -1.52 8.64
CA SER A 69 -10.33 -0.62 9.75
C SER A 69 -8.89 -0.76 10.21
N VAL A 70 -8.43 -1.98 10.52
CA VAL A 70 -7.05 -2.22 10.98
C VAL A 70 -6.05 -1.92 9.86
N GLY A 71 -6.31 -2.38 8.64
CA GLY A 71 -5.40 -2.21 7.51
C GLY A 71 -5.20 -0.77 7.07
N LEU A 72 -6.15 0.14 7.34
CA LEU A 72 -5.97 1.57 7.09
C LEU A 72 -5.44 2.32 8.32
N THR A 73 -6.03 2.08 9.49
CA THR A 73 -5.70 2.84 10.71
C THR A 73 -4.30 2.54 11.22
N LEU A 74 -3.87 1.27 11.21
CA LEU A 74 -2.57 0.89 11.74
C LEU A 74 -1.41 1.53 10.95
N PRO A 75 -1.37 1.45 9.59
CA PRO A 75 -0.38 2.19 8.80
C PRO A 75 -0.52 3.70 8.96
N ALA A 76 -1.74 4.24 8.96
CA ALA A 76 -1.96 5.68 9.11
C ALA A 76 -1.37 6.24 10.41
N VAL A 77 -1.69 5.61 11.54
CA VAL A 77 -1.18 6.01 12.87
C VAL A 77 0.34 5.84 12.92
N SER A 78 0.88 4.74 12.39
CA SER A 78 2.33 4.51 12.37
C SER A 78 3.08 5.55 11.51
N ILE A 79 2.49 5.97 10.38
CA ILE A 79 3.04 7.03 9.54
C ILE A 79 3.00 8.37 10.28
N VAL A 80 1.87 8.71 10.91
CA VAL A 80 1.72 9.94 11.71
C VAL A 80 2.78 10.01 12.81
N ILE A 81 2.88 8.97 13.64
CA ILE A 81 3.84 8.92 14.74
C ILE A 81 5.28 8.98 14.20
N GLY A 82 5.60 8.19 13.16
CA GLY A 82 6.94 8.12 12.60
C GLY A 82 7.41 9.43 11.98
N GLU A 83 6.57 10.11 11.20
CA GLU A 83 6.92 11.39 10.59
C GLU A 83 6.99 12.52 11.63
N CYS A 84 6.08 12.54 12.61
CA CYS A 84 6.15 13.49 13.73
C CYS A 84 7.45 13.34 14.54
N PHE A 85 7.82 12.10 14.88
CA PHE A 85 9.06 11.80 15.59
C PHE A 85 10.30 12.23 14.80
N ARG A 86 10.33 11.95 13.49
CA ARG A 86 11.45 12.31 12.61
C ARG A 86 11.65 13.81 12.52
N ILE A 87 10.59 14.59 12.34
CA ILE A 87 10.70 16.04 12.23
C ILE A 87 11.13 16.66 13.56
N HIS A 88 10.57 16.17 14.68
CA HIS A 88 10.92 16.66 16.01
C HIS A 88 12.37 16.35 16.41
N GLN A 89 12.84 15.11 16.20
CA GLN A 89 14.17 14.71 16.66
C GLN A 89 15.29 15.04 15.66
N GLN A 90 15.05 14.83 14.36
CA GLN A 90 16.12 14.93 13.37
C GLN A 90 16.26 16.34 12.77
N HIS A 91 15.45 17.31 13.22
CA HIS A 91 15.44 18.70 12.74
C HIS A 91 15.53 18.78 11.20
N VAL A 92 14.88 17.84 10.51
CA VAL A 92 14.88 17.78 9.05
C VAL A 92 13.94 18.89 8.58
N GLY A 93 14.49 20.10 8.49
CA GLY A 93 13.89 21.21 7.77
C GLY A 93 13.69 20.75 6.34
N THR A 94 12.44 20.47 5.98
CA THR A 94 12.15 20.10 4.60
C THR A 94 12.16 21.38 3.79
N LYS A 95 12.95 21.43 2.71
CA LYS A 95 12.74 22.40 1.62
C LYS A 95 11.46 21.99 0.87
N SER A 96 10.31 22.04 1.54
CA SER A 96 9.04 21.56 0.99
C SER A 96 8.05 22.66 0.68
N PHE A 97 7.19 22.24 -0.24
CA PHE A 97 6.19 22.91 -1.04
C PHE A 97 4.94 23.41 -0.29
N VAL A 98 4.69 22.91 0.92
CA VAL A 98 3.74 23.44 1.91
C VAL A 98 4.56 24.00 3.05
N GLY A 99 4.25 25.19 3.55
CA GLY A 99 5.04 25.89 4.59
C GLY A 99 5.24 25.09 5.88
N ASN A 100 4.41 24.07 6.13
CA ASN A 100 4.56 23.14 7.26
C ASN A 100 5.17 21.80 6.80
N PRO A 101 6.40 21.44 7.25
CA PRO A 101 7.07 20.20 6.86
C PRO A 101 6.32 18.93 7.32
N TYR A 102 5.57 18.99 8.42
CA TYR A 102 4.76 17.87 8.90
C TYR A 102 3.65 17.51 7.91
N VAL A 103 2.90 18.52 7.45
CA VAL A 103 1.79 18.31 6.51
C VAL A 103 2.30 17.76 5.18
N ALA A 104 3.41 18.29 4.67
CA ALA A 104 4.01 17.82 3.42
C ALA A 104 4.46 16.35 3.49
N ALA A 105 5.12 15.95 4.58
CA ALA A 105 5.58 14.57 4.78
C ALA A 105 4.40 13.60 4.91
N LEU A 106 3.41 13.95 5.73
CA LEU A 106 2.21 13.13 5.95
C LEU A 106 1.39 12.98 4.68
N TYR A 107 1.16 14.08 3.95
CA TYR A 107 0.44 14.06 2.68
C TYR A 107 1.12 13.12 1.68
N LYS A 108 2.45 13.19 1.56
CA LYS A 108 3.22 12.35 0.65
C LYS A 108 3.12 10.87 1.02
N GLN A 109 3.38 10.51 2.28
CA GLN A 109 3.39 9.09 2.69
C GLN A 109 1.98 8.49 2.71
N MET A 110 0.98 9.25 3.17
CA MET A 110 -0.42 8.81 3.16
C MET A 110 -0.96 8.69 1.74
N GLY A 111 -0.66 9.66 0.87
CA GLY A 111 -1.11 9.65 -0.52
C GLY A 111 -0.59 8.44 -1.29
N VAL A 112 0.71 8.13 -1.14
CA VAL A 112 1.32 6.94 -1.77
C VAL A 112 0.73 5.64 -1.23
N PHE A 113 0.50 5.56 0.09
CA PHE A 113 -0.14 4.40 0.71
C PHE A 113 -1.56 4.17 0.18
N LEU A 114 -2.40 5.21 0.19
CA LEU A 114 -3.78 5.14 -0.30
C LEU A 114 -3.85 4.84 -1.80
N PHE A 115 -2.94 5.39 -2.59
CA PHE A 115 -2.80 5.04 -4.01
C PHE A 115 -2.49 3.55 -4.20
N GLY A 116 -1.55 2.99 -3.42
CA GLY A 116 -1.24 1.56 -3.46
C GLY A 116 -2.42 0.68 -3.02
N CYS A 117 -3.17 1.07 -1.98
CA CYS A 117 -4.41 0.42 -1.59
C CYS A 117 -5.39 0.39 -2.78
N ALA A 118 -5.57 1.53 -3.45
CA ALA A 118 -6.48 1.65 -4.58
C ALA A 118 -6.12 0.73 -5.75
N VAL A 119 -4.84 0.74 -6.13
CA VAL A 119 -4.33 -0.15 -7.18
C VAL A 119 -4.55 -1.61 -6.81
N SER A 120 -4.19 -2.02 -5.59
CA SER A 120 -4.34 -3.40 -5.13
C SER A 120 -5.81 -3.85 -5.10
N GLN A 121 -6.73 -3.00 -4.65
CA GLN A 121 -8.15 -3.33 -4.61
C GLN A 121 -8.74 -3.45 -6.02
N SER A 122 -8.41 -2.52 -6.92
CA SER A 122 -8.90 -2.57 -8.30
C SER A 122 -8.44 -3.85 -9.01
N PHE A 123 -7.17 -4.25 -8.86
CA PHE A 123 -6.69 -5.53 -9.40
C PHE A 123 -7.47 -6.73 -8.83
N THR A 124 -7.72 -6.73 -7.52
CA THR A 124 -8.46 -7.80 -6.85
C THR A 124 -9.89 -7.90 -7.37
N ASP A 125 -10.61 -6.78 -7.46
CA ASP A 125 -12.02 -6.76 -7.83
C ASP A 125 -12.22 -7.10 -9.30
N ILE A 126 -11.35 -6.60 -10.19
CA ILE A 126 -11.32 -7.01 -11.60
C ILE A 126 -11.12 -8.52 -11.70
N ALA A 127 -10.12 -9.07 -11.01
CA ALA A 127 -9.86 -10.51 -11.04
C ALA A 127 -11.08 -11.33 -10.58
N LYS A 128 -11.76 -10.92 -9.50
CA LYS A 128 -12.95 -11.62 -8.99
C LYS A 128 -14.06 -11.72 -10.04
N VAL A 129 -14.37 -10.62 -10.71
CA VAL A 129 -15.48 -10.60 -11.68
C VAL A 129 -15.09 -11.28 -13.00
N SER A 130 -13.85 -11.10 -13.46
CA SER A 130 -13.36 -11.68 -14.70
C SER A 130 -13.18 -13.19 -14.60
N VAL A 131 -12.68 -13.68 -13.47
CA VAL A 131 -12.37 -15.09 -13.29
C VAL A 131 -13.61 -15.87 -12.88
N GLY A 132 -14.44 -15.35 -11.97
CA GLY A 132 -15.72 -15.99 -11.61
C GLY A 132 -15.56 -17.37 -10.94
N ARG A 133 -14.43 -17.61 -10.26
CA ARG A 133 -14.17 -18.88 -9.57
C ARG A 133 -15.13 -19.03 -8.39
N MET A 134 -15.81 -20.17 -8.33
CA MET A 134 -16.70 -20.54 -7.23
C MET A 134 -15.91 -20.74 -5.93
N ARG A 135 -16.50 -20.39 -4.79
CA ARG A 135 -15.93 -20.59 -3.46
C ARG A 135 -16.12 -22.03 -2.98
N PRO A 136 -15.33 -22.51 -2.00
CA PRO A 136 -15.50 -23.86 -1.47
C PRO A 136 -16.88 -24.17 -0.89
N HIS A 137 -17.66 -23.16 -0.49
CA HIS A 137 -19.02 -23.31 0.02
C HIS A 137 -20.11 -22.99 -1.02
N PHE A 138 -19.78 -23.04 -2.30
CA PHE A 138 -20.71 -22.64 -3.36
C PHE A 138 -21.98 -23.51 -3.40
N LEU A 139 -21.87 -24.83 -3.25
CA LEU A 139 -23.04 -25.72 -3.32
C LEU A 139 -24.02 -25.50 -2.16
N ASP A 140 -23.50 -25.22 -0.96
CA ASP A 140 -24.32 -24.94 0.23
C ASP A 140 -25.15 -23.65 0.07
N VAL A 141 -24.59 -22.64 -0.60
CA VAL A 141 -25.28 -21.38 -0.89
C VAL A 141 -26.20 -21.48 -2.11
N CYS A 142 -25.72 -22.08 -3.20
CA CYS A 142 -26.49 -22.18 -4.45
C CYS A 142 -27.69 -23.13 -4.32
N LYS A 143 -27.55 -24.25 -3.60
CA LYS A 143 -28.56 -25.31 -3.49
C LYS A 143 -29.13 -25.70 -4.87
N PRO A 144 -28.28 -26.20 -5.78
CA PRO A 144 -28.74 -26.60 -7.11
C PRO A 144 -29.65 -27.83 -7.03
N ASP A 145 -30.66 -27.88 -7.90
CA ASP A 145 -31.52 -29.05 -8.02
C ASP A 145 -30.85 -30.13 -8.88
N PHE A 146 -30.21 -31.09 -8.22
CA PHE A 146 -29.52 -32.20 -8.88
C PHE A 146 -30.47 -33.13 -9.67
N SER A 147 -31.78 -33.07 -9.47
CA SER A 147 -32.74 -33.84 -10.28
C SER A 147 -32.85 -33.31 -11.71
N THR A 148 -32.58 -32.02 -11.91
CA THR A 148 -32.61 -31.35 -13.22
C THR A 148 -31.26 -31.39 -13.95
N ILE A 149 -30.20 -31.79 -13.24
CA ILE A 149 -28.82 -31.74 -13.73
C ILE A 149 -28.38 -33.13 -14.14
N ASN A 150 -28.04 -33.30 -15.42
CA ASN A 150 -27.45 -34.54 -15.90
C ASN A 150 -25.95 -34.61 -15.58
N CYS A 151 -25.60 -35.20 -14.43
CA CYS A 151 -24.21 -35.39 -13.99
C CYS A 151 -23.36 -36.29 -14.89
N SER A 152 -23.96 -37.02 -15.84
CA SER A 152 -23.22 -37.85 -16.81
C SER A 152 -22.54 -37.01 -17.90
N LEU A 153 -22.95 -35.74 -18.08
CA LEU A 153 -22.39 -34.82 -19.08
C LEU A 153 -21.03 -34.23 -18.65
N GLY A 154 -20.57 -34.52 -17.42
CA GLY A 154 -19.32 -33.97 -16.89
C GLY A 154 -19.46 -32.49 -16.52
N TYR A 155 -19.02 -31.59 -17.40
CA TYR A 155 -19.00 -30.14 -17.13
C TYR A 155 -20.36 -29.49 -17.41
N ILE A 156 -21.06 -29.08 -16.36
CA ILE A 156 -22.42 -28.55 -16.43
C ILE A 156 -22.40 -27.03 -16.39
N THR A 157 -22.89 -26.39 -17.45
CA THR A 157 -23.01 -24.93 -17.55
C THR A 157 -24.41 -24.42 -17.23
N ASN A 158 -25.44 -25.22 -17.48
CA ASN A 158 -26.84 -24.88 -17.19
C ASN A 158 -27.27 -25.49 -15.85
N TYR A 159 -27.45 -24.63 -14.85
CA TYR A 159 -28.01 -24.99 -13.56
C TYR A 159 -28.68 -23.77 -12.91
N THR A 160 -29.71 -24.03 -12.11
CA THR A 160 -30.43 -23.00 -11.36
C THR A 160 -30.10 -23.13 -9.87
N CYS A 161 -29.87 -21.99 -9.21
CA CYS A 161 -29.66 -21.95 -7.76
C CYS A 161 -30.99 -21.58 -7.08
N ALA A 162 -31.34 -22.30 -6.01
CA ALA A 162 -32.47 -21.96 -5.15
C ALA A 162 -32.10 -20.93 -4.04
N GLY A 163 -30.80 -20.71 -3.81
CA GLY A 163 -30.31 -19.71 -2.85
C GLY A 163 -30.52 -18.25 -3.29
N SER A 164 -30.23 -17.32 -2.38
CA SER A 164 -30.34 -15.88 -2.66
C SER A 164 -29.40 -15.46 -3.78
N GLU A 165 -29.85 -14.60 -4.70
CA GLU A 165 -29.03 -14.18 -5.84
C GLU A 165 -27.75 -13.46 -5.39
N SER A 166 -27.84 -12.62 -4.34
CA SER A 166 -26.68 -11.89 -3.81
C SER A 166 -25.62 -12.82 -3.23
N ASP A 167 -26.02 -13.83 -2.46
CA ASP A 167 -25.07 -14.76 -1.84
C ASP A 167 -24.45 -15.68 -2.90
N VAL A 168 -25.23 -16.09 -3.90
CA VAL A 168 -24.74 -16.88 -5.04
C VAL A 168 -23.72 -16.09 -5.86
N GLN A 169 -24.01 -14.81 -6.16
CA GLN A 169 -23.06 -13.95 -6.87
C GLN A 169 -21.77 -13.75 -6.06
N GLU A 170 -21.87 -13.60 -4.73
CA GLU A 170 -20.70 -13.49 -3.86
C GLU A 170 -19.92 -14.81 -3.77
N ALA A 171 -20.61 -15.95 -3.77
CA ALA A 171 -20.01 -17.28 -3.81
C ALA A 171 -19.28 -17.57 -5.13
N ARG A 172 -19.49 -16.76 -6.18
CA ARG A 172 -18.73 -16.82 -7.46
C ARG A 172 -17.47 -15.95 -7.48
N LYS A 173 -17.17 -15.22 -6.41
CA LYS A 173 -16.02 -14.30 -6.31
C LYS A 173 -14.94 -14.88 -5.41
N SER A 174 -14.33 -16.00 -5.82
CA SER A 174 -13.25 -16.65 -5.07
C SER A 174 -11.86 -16.20 -5.49
N PHE A 175 -11.56 -16.12 -6.79
CA PHE A 175 -10.18 -15.85 -7.24
C PHE A 175 -9.90 -14.37 -7.50
N PHE A 176 -8.82 -13.76 -7.01
CA PHE A 176 -8.01 -14.19 -5.85
C PHE A 176 -8.51 -13.50 -4.57
N SER A 177 -8.00 -13.92 -3.42
CA SER A 177 -8.54 -13.46 -2.14
C SER A 177 -8.23 -12.00 -1.84
N GLY A 178 -9.28 -11.17 -1.75
CA GLY A 178 -9.14 -9.76 -1.39
C GLY A 178 -8.70 -9.50 0.05
N HIS A 179 -8.98 -10.45 0.95
CA HIS A 179 -8.49 -10.35 2.33
C HIS A 179 -6.98 -10.54 2.38
N ALA A 180 -6.47 -11.55 1.65
CA ALA A 180 -5.04 -11.83 1.56
C ALA A 180 -4.27 -10.73 0.83
N SER A 181 -4.78 -10.22 -0.29
CA SER A 181 -4.10 -9.15 -1.04
C SER A 181 -4.03 -7.84 -0.25
N PHE A 182 -5.15 -7.41 0.34
CA PHE A 182 -5.19 -6.17 1.11
C PHE A 182 -4.32 -6.25 2.36
N SER A 183 -4.43 -7.33 3.15
CA SER A 183 -3.64 -7.48 4.38
C SER A 183 -2.15 -7.54 4.07
N MET A 184 -1.75 -8.28 3.04
CA MET A 184 -0.35 -8.36 2.63
C MET A 184 0.18 -7.02 2.14
N PHE A 185 -0.56 -6.32 1.28
CA PHE A 185 -0.17 -4.99 0.83
C PHE A 185 0.04 -4.04 2.02
N ALA A 186 -0.97 -3.92 2.89
CA ALA A 186 -0.95 -2.95 3.98
C ALA A 186 0.17 -3.24 5.00
N MET A 187 0.31 -4.49 5.42
CA MET A 187 1.30 -4.88 6.42
C MET A 187 2.72 -4.88 5.86
N LEU A 188 2.93 -5.29 4.60
CA LEU A 188 4.24 -5.26 3.98
C LEU A 188 4.69 -3.83 3.66
N TYR A 189 3.78 -2.97 3.20
CA TYR A 189 4.06 -1.54 3.04
C TYR A 189 4.50 -0.92 4.37
N LEU A 190 3.78 -1.20 5.46
CA LEU A 190 4.14 -0.72 6.77
C LEU A 190 5.48 -1.28 7.26
N ALA A 191 5.78 -2.56 6.98
CA ALA A 191 7.08 -3.15 7.30
C ALA A 191 8.23 -2.44 6.56
N PHE A 192 8.04 -2.08 5.28
CA PHE A 192 9.00 -1.28 4.51
C PHE A 192 9.12 0.15 5.03
N TYR A 193 8.00 0.78 5.40
CA TYR A 193 8.00 2.10 6.03
C TYR A 193 8.82 2.08 7.32
N LEU A 194 8.60 1.10 8.21
CA LEU A 194 9.38 0.92 9.43
C LEU A 194 10.85 0.67 9.12
N GLN A 195 11.17 -0.09 8.07
CA GLN A 195 12.57 -0.31 7.66
C GLN A 195 13.27 0.99 7.29
N SER A 196 12.59 1.87 6.56
CA SER A 196 13.15 3.15 6.11
C SER A 196 13.20 4.20 7.23
N ARG A 197 12.14 4.31 8.04
CA ARG A 197 11.94 5.44 8.96
C ARG A 197 12.32 5.15 10.41
N PHE A 198 12.31 3.90 10.85
CA PHE A 198 12.61 3.54 12.24
C PHE A 198 14.12 3.35 12.44
N THR A 199 14.81 4.44 12.77
CA THR A 199 16.28 4.52 12.94
C THR A 199 16.73 4.51 14.41
N TRP A 200 15.85 4.17 15.36
CA TRP A 200 16.21 4.12 16.77
C TRP A 200 17.11 2.91 17.08
N HIS A 201 18.25 3.18 17.73
CA HIS A 201 19.27 2.16 18.02
C HIS A 201 19.16 1.53 19.41
N GLY A 202 18.23 2.00 20.27
CA GLY A 202 18.13 1.54 21.66
C GLY A 202 17.64 0.10 21.83
N ALA A 203 16.89 -0.45 20.86
CA ALA A 203 16.47 -1.85 20.87
C ALA A 203 16.67 -2.49 19.48
N ARG A 204 17.80 -3.21 19.32
CA ARG A 204 18.18 -3.85 18.04
C ARG A 204 17.12 -4.81 17.50
N LEU A 205 16.40 -5.53 18.37
CA LEU A 205 15.42 -6.54 17.99
C LEU A 205 13.99 -6.00 17.80
N LEU A 206 13.70 -4.77 18.22
CA LEU A 206 12.34 -4.24 18.19
C LEU A 206 11.82 -4.07 16.76
N ARG A 207 12.64 -3.50 15.86
CA ARG A 207 12.27 -3.30 14.45
C ARG A 207 11.92 -4.61 13.72
N PRO A 208 12.81 -5.64 13.70
CA PRO A 208 12.48 -6.90 13.03
C PRO A 208 11.31 -7.63 13.69
N LEU A 209 11.13 -7.52 15.01
CA LEU A 209 9.98 -8.09 15.70
C LEU A 209 8.66 -7.45 15.23
N LEU A 210 8.60 -6.12 15.14
CA LEU A 210 7.42 -5.41 14.63
C LEU A 210 7.11 -5.83 13.18
N GLN A 211 8.13 -5.88 12.32
CA GLN A 211 7.98 -6.31 10.93
C GLN A 211 7.47 -7.76 10.83
N PHE A 212 8.03 -8.67 11.63
CA PHE A 212 7.57 -10.05 11.70
C PHE A 212 6.10 -10.14 12.12
N THR A 213 5.71 -9.42 13.18
CA THR A 213 4.32 -9.39 13.66
C THR A 213 3.36 -8.86 12.60
N LEU A 214 3.73 -7.80 11.88
CA LEU A 214 2.94 -7.26 10.76
C LEU A 214 2.71 -8.34 9.68
N LEU A 215 3.76 -9.05 9.28
CA LEU A 215 3.63 -10.13 8.29
C LEU A 215 2.78 -11.28 8.83
N MET A 216 2.93 -11.66 10.10
CA MET A 216 2.10 -12.69 10.72
C MET A 216 0.62 -12.32 10.72
N MET A 217 0.26 -11.05 10.94
CA MET A 217 -1.13 -10.59 10.82
C MET A 217 -1.69 -10.74 9.40
N ALA A 218 -0.88 -10.45 8.38
CA ALA A 218 -1.26 -10.67 6.99
C ALA A 218 -1.49 -12.16 6.69
N PHE A 219 -0.56 -13.02 7.11
CA PHE A 219 -0.68 -14.47 6.94
C PHE A 219 -1.89 -15.04 7.68
N TYR A 220 -2.09 -14.67 8.94
CA TYR A 220 -3.26 -15.09 9.71
C TYR A 220 -4.58 -14.73 9.01
N THR A 221 -4.68 -13.49 8.50
CA THR A 221 -5.84 -13.04 7.74
C THR A 221 -6.10 -13.93 6.52
N GLY A 222 -5.09 -14.23 5.71
CA GLY A 222 -5.29 -15.10 4.54
C GLY A 222 -5.59 -16.56 4.92
N LEU A 223 -4.92 -17.11 5.93
CA LEU A 223 -5.15 -18.49 6.39
C LEU A 223 -6.56 -18.65 6.96
N SER A 224 -7.09 -17.65 7.66
CA SER A 224 -8.48 -17.67 8.15
C SER A 224 -9.50 -17.84 7.01
N ARG A 225 -9.21 -17.33 5.81
CA ARG A 225 -10.08 -17.49 4.64
C ARG A 225 -10.18 -18.93 4.15
N VAL A 226 -9.13 -19.72 4.37
CA VAL A 226 -9.13 -21.15 4.05
C VAL A 226 -9.93 -21.91 5.10
N SER A 227 -9.69 -21.65 6.40
CA SER A 227 -10.43 -22.30 7.49
C SER A 227 -11.93 -21.96 7.52
N ASP A 228 -12.29 -20.75 7.07
CA ASP A 228 -13.68 -20.29 6.94
C ASP A 228 -14.35 -20.76 5.62
N HIS A 229 -13.66 -21.58 4.83
CA HIS A 229 -14.12 -22.09 3.53
C HIS A 229 -14.44 -21.00 2.50
N LYS A 230 -13.86 -19.81 2.63
CA LYS A 230 -14.18 -18.66 1.77
C LYS A 230 -13.35 -18.65 0.49
N HIS A 231 -12.16 -19.22 0.52
CA HIS A 231 -11.23 -19.24 -0.60
C HIS A 231 -10.45 -20.55 -0.64
N HIS A 232 -10.04 -20.97 -1.84
CA HIS A 232 -9.07 -22.05 -1.96
C HIS A 232 -7.68 -21.56 -1.55
N PRO A 233 -6.78 -22.45 -1.08
CA PRO A 233 -5.41 -22.08 -0.76
C PRO A 233 -4.68 -21.35 -1.90
N THR A 234 -4.93 -21.75 -3.16
CA THR A 234 -4.38 -21.10 -4.35
C THR A 234 -4.84 -19.66 -4.51
N ASP A 235 -6.09 -19.37 -4.14
CA ASP A 235 -6.67 -18.03 -4.26
C ASP A 235 -6.06 -17.10 -3.20
N VAL A 236 -5.75 -17.64 -2.01
CA VAL A 236 -5.06 -16.93 -0.92
C VAL A 236 -3.60 -16.66 -1.30
N LEU A 237 -2.90 -17.67 -1.81
CA LEU A 237 -1.51 -17.53 -2.27
C LEU A 237 -1.39 -16.47 -3.38
N ALA A 238 -2.26 -16.51 -4.39
CA ALA A 238 -2.29 -15.49 -5.44
C ALA A 238 -2.56 -14.09 -4.87
N GLY A 239 -3.46 -13.98 -3.89
CA GLY A 239 -3.70 -12.73 -3.18
C GLY A 239 -2.45 -12.20 -2.47
N PHE A 240 -1.74 -13.05 -1.72
CA PHE A 240 -0.48 -12.65 -1.08
C PHE A 240 0.58 -12.20 -2.09
N VAL A 241 0.78 -12.95 -3.17
CA VAL A 241 1.74 -12.58 -4.22
C VAL A 241 1.37 -11.24 -4.83
N GLN A 242 0.10 -11.03 -5.18
CA GLN A 242 -0.36 -9.76 -5.74
C GLN A 242 -0.14 -8.59 -4.76
N GLY A 243 -0.55 -8.75 -3.50
CA GLY A 243 -0.40 -7.70 -2.48
C GLY A 243 1.07 -7.34 -2.25
N ALA A 244 1.94 -8.35 -2.20
CA ALA A 244 3.38 -8.16 -2.05
C ALA A 244 4.02 -7.45 -3.26
N LEU A 245 3.64 -7.84 -4.48
CA LEU A 245 4.11 -7.20 -5.71
C LEU A 245 3.69 -5.74 -5.78
N VAL A 246 2.44 -5.42 -5.45
CA VAL A 246 1.98 -4.02 -5.43
C VAL A 246 2.73 -3.23 -4.35
N ALA A 247 2.89 -3.77 -3.14
CA ALA A 247 3.65 -3.10 -2.08
C ALA A 247 5.10 -2.82 -2.50
N TYR A 248 5.77 -3.81 -3.11
CA TYR A 248 7.10 -3.65 -3.67
C TYR A 248 7.13 -2.53 -4.73
N CYS A 249 6.24 -2.57 -5.72
CA CYS A 249 6.20 -1.58 -6.78
C CYS A 249 5.96 -0.16 -6.25
N ILE A 250 5.01 -0.01 -5.33
CA ILE A 250 4.68 1.27 -4.71
C ILE A 250 5.87 1.81 -3.90
N VAL A 251 6.51 0.96 -3.09
CA VAL A 251 7.62 1.39 -2.23
C VAL A 251 8.85 1.78 -3.04
N PHE A 252 9.24 0.98 -4.04
CA PHE A 252 10.52 1.20 -4.73
C PHE A 252 10.44 2.12 -5.96
N TYR A 253 9.29 2.17 -6.66
CA TYR A 253 9.15 2.99 -7.87
C TYR A 253 8.31 4.26 -7.66
N VAL A 254 7.32 4.22 -6.79
CA VAL A 254 6.42 5.37 -6.56
C VAL A 254 6.87 6.21 -5.37
N SER A 255 7.20 5.57 -4.24
CA SER A 255 7.57 6.25 -3.00
C SER A 255 9.01 6.80 -3.03
N ASP A 256 9.31 7.68 -2.07
CA ASP A 256 10.66 8.16 -1.80
C ASP A 256 11.30 7.51 -0.56
N LEU A 257 10.70 6.44 -0.01
CA LEU A 257 11.14 5.82 1.24
C LEU A 257 12.60 5.37 1.20
N PHE A 258 13.05 4.83 0.07
CA PHE A 258 14.41 4.32 -0.10
C PHE A 258 15.27 5.17 -1.05
N LYS A 259 14.79 6.34 -1.48
CA LYS A 259 15.59 7.24 -2.34
C LYS A 259 16.67 7.93 -1.49
N PRO A 260 17.95 7.92 -1.91
CA PRO A 260 19.00 8.60 -1.18
C PRO A 260 18.71 10.11 -1.11
N GLY A 261 18.82 10.69 0.07
CA GLY A 261 18.64 12.13 0.26
C GLY A 261 19.68 12.90 -0.56
N VAL A 262 19.23 13.83 -1.40
CA VAL A 262 20.12 14.76 -2.09
C VAL A 262 20.80 15.62 -1.02
N LYS A 263 22.10 15.38 -0.78
CA LYS A 263 22.91 16.27 0.06
C LYS A 263 22.87 17.66 -0.58
N PRO A 264 22.59 18.74 0.17
CA PRO A 264 22.76 20.09 -0.37
C PRO A 264 24.21 20.19 -0.86
N ALA A 265 24.41 20.58 -2.12
CA ALA A 265 25.73 20.91 -2.62
C ALA A 265 26.32 21.97 -1.68
N THR A 266 27.44 21.63 -1.04
CA THR A 266 28.22 22.60 -0.28
C THR A 266 28.51 23.76 -1.23
N PRO A 267 28.15 25.02 -0.91
CA PRO A 267 28.55 26.13 -1.75
C PRO A 267 30.07 26.07 -1.92
N PRO A 268 30.60 26.34 -3.13
CA PRO A 268 32.04 26.38 -3.34
C PRO A 268 32.65 27.30 -2.29
N PRO A 269 33.80 26.94 -1.68
CA PRO A 269 34.45 27.79 -0.70
C PRO A 269 34.60 29.17 -1.32
N SER A 270 34.04 30.17 -0.64
CA SER A 270 34.20 31.57 -1.02
C SER A 270 35.69 31.83 -1.23
N PRO A 271 36.11 32.49 -2.33
CA PRO A 271 37.51 32.79 -2.55
C PRO A 271 38.02 33.53 -1.31
N ILE A 272 39.02 32.92 -0.67
CA ILE A 272 39.75 33.48 0.46
C ILE A 272 40.03 34.94 0.12
N LYS A 273 39.36 35.87 0.83
CA LYS A 273 39.85 37.25 0.89
C LYS A 273 41.25 37.11 1.43
N LYS A 274 42.27 37.26 0.57
CA LYS A 274 43.62 37.57 1.02
C LYS A 274 43.45 38.80 1.91
N GLU A 275 43.51 38.60 3.22
CA GLU A 275 43.78 39.70 4.14
C GLU A 275 45.00 40.41 3.56
N LEU A 276 44.79 41.66 3.16
CA LEU A 276 45.90 42.57 2.93
C LEU A 276 46.61 42.65 4.28
N LEU A 277 47.70 41.89 4.40
CA LEU A 277 48.73 42.15 5.40
C LEU A 277 49.10 43.63 5.28
N PRO A 278 48.97 44.42 6.36
CA PRO A 278 49.39 45.81 6.33
C PRO A 278 50.91 45.86 6.07
N SER A 279 51.33 46.75 5.17
CA SER A 279 52.74 46.89 4.74
C SER A 279 53.73 47.19 5.87
N SER A 280 53.26 47.48 7.09
CA SER A 280 54.09 47.66 8.28
C SER A 280 54.83 46.37 8.67
N ASP A 281 54.21 45.20 8.49
CA ASP A 281 54.75 43.93 9.02
C ASP A 281 55.84 43.33 8.10
N ILE A 282 55.90 43.79 6.85
CA ILE A 282 56.93 43.38 5.87
C ILE A 282 58.25 44.13 6.12
N ILE A 283 58.18 45.38 6.59
CA ILE A 283 59.37 46.22 6.82
C ILE A 283 60.14 45.73 8.06
N GLU A 284 59.44 45.34 9.12
CA GLU A 284 60.07 44.87 10.37
C GLU A 284 60.80 43.53 10.17
N ARG A 285 60.25 42.65 9.32
CA ARG A 285 60.87 41.36 8.99
C ARG A 285 62.15 41.48 8.15
N ASN A 286 62.23 42.49 7.27
CA ASN A 286 63.42 42.72 6.44
C ASN A 286 64.56 43.38 7.22
N ASN A 287 64.27 44.20 8.24
CA ASN A 287 65.31 44.81 9.07
C ASN A 287 65.99 43.79 10.00
N HIS A 288 65.27 42.73 10.41
CA HIS A 288 65.84 41.69 11.27
C HIS A 288 66.77 40.70 10.54
N HIS A 289 66.75 40.65 9.21
CA HIS A 289 67.61 39.77 8.40
C HIS A 289 68.91 40.43 7.90
N ASN A 290 69.05 41.75 8.05
CA ASN A 290 70.25 42.48 7.63
C ASN A 290 71.21 42.83 8.79
N MET A 291 71.01 42.26 9.99
CA MET A 291 71.84 42.52 11.18
C MET A 291 72.43 41.26 11.83
N VAL A 292 72.63 40.18 11.06
CA VAL A 292 73.41 39.00 11.49
C VAL A 292 74.49 38.69 10.48
#